data_AF-A0A8J8AHN1-F1
#
_entry.id   AF-A0A8J8AHN1-F1
#
_cell.length_a   1.000
_cell.length_b   1.000
_cell.length_c   1.000
_cell.angle_alpha   90.00
_cell.angle_beta   90.00
_cell.angle_gamma   90.00
#
_symmetry.space_group_name_H-M   'P 1'
#
loop_
_entity.id
_entity.type
_entity.pdbx_description
1 polymer ?
#
loop_
_entity_poly.entity_id
_entity_poly.type
_entity_poly.pdbx_seq_one_letter_code
_entity_poly.pdbx_strand_id
1 'polypeptide(L)'
;MSQYIYVDSLTPRQFEELVAQIFQRLYPSSKVVVTRFSNDYGVDVKVISSSKVVYVQCKYYNSKGTVGRPVIQKLHSIMVADNVTEGAVVTTGKFSKSAIDYANKLFEKFDIKIHLIDRDSLKVLSSKVGIILLDENDKEILSFTPWNLQEMKQFVKSKIKSYPIFFDYLVKAFDYNVEAVPLIYVRAFVNKDCTTSTGRIIHSTKVDKPILFVLDNGKKYEKYLSRNLSQVLGIVLSDSSNLRKFYSIYPSDTVRKILSSYANVKLKDVVSTIKGNISKKYTKIVTYRGRNNVIYRKLCEIRPKDVKIKETLKLVVPIFDITLRTLKSNHRILGISRERKLPLILHTTLPSENLDDLRFCNACGEIIHKSDSIVCAGCGAIVCKNDSIKYDDQEYCDVCYEKLGFNERDEKIAHKYNYSLSRLNIAMVLSFIPGFNLMILKKKSLRFVGIMLLFLMLFLFAEYPLYTLQTWGGCGVISFLSALLERYRVKNALNNLATFSRLEQISILRKAPVDMIDKKWRWYKKVKN
;
A
#
# COMPACT_ATOMS: atom_id res chain seq x y z
N MET A 1 4.75 -10.71 31.69
CA MET A 1 5.26 -9.43 31.12
C MET A 1 6.67 -9.64 30.59
N SER A 2 7.01 -9.11 29.41
CA SER A 2 8.38 -9.15 28.91
C SER A 2 9.21 -8.01 29.47
N GLN A 3 10.45 -8.32 29.84
CA GLN A 3 11.42 -7.36 30.38
C GLN A 3 12.43 -7.01 29.29
N TYR A 4 12.68 -5.71 29.08
CA TYR A 4 13.65 -5.22 28.11
C TYR A 4 14.88 -4.71 28.85
N ILE A 5 16.06 -5.14 28.44
CA ILE A 5 17.31 -4.79 29.13
C ILE A 5 18.36 -4.41 28.10
N TYR A 6 18.91 -3.20 28.25
CA TYR A 6 20.04 -2.74 27.46
C TYR A 6 21.33 -3.31 28.05
N VAL A 7 21.87 -4.34 27.39
CA VAL A 7 23.01 -5.12 27.90
C VAL A 7 24.25 -4.25 28.06
N ASP A 8 24.48 -3.33 27.12
CA ASP A 8 25.64 -2.44 27.11
C ASP A 8 25.63 -1.39 28.24
N SER A 9 24.46 -1.13 28.86
CA SER A 9 24.35 -0.21 29.99
C SER A 9 24.44 -0.90 31.36
N LEU A 10 24.67 -2.21 31.39
CA LEU A 10 24.81 -2.94 32.64
C LEU A 10 26.21 -2.74 33.23
N THR A 11 26.28 -2.72 34.56
CA THR A 11 27.52 -3.01 35.28
C THR A 11 27.83 -4.51 35.23
N PRO A 12 29.08 -4.95 35.44
CA PRO A 12 29.42 -6.37 35.53
C PRO A 12 28.53 -7.14 36.51
N ARG A 13 28.23 -6.54 37.67
CA ARG A 13 27.34 -7.14 38.68
C ARG A 13 25.91 -7.29 38.18
N GLN A 14 25.35 -6.25 37.56
CA GLN A 14 24.00 -6.33 36.99
C GLN A 14 23.93 -7.36 35.84
N PHE A 15 25.03 -7.60 35.13
CA PHE A 15 25.11 -8.66 34.14
C PHE A 15 25.06 -10.06 34.78
N GLU A 16 25.76 -10.28 35.90
CA GLU A 16 25.64 -11.52 36.68
C GLU A 16 24.20 -11.75 37.16
N GLU A 17 23.56 -10.72 37.69
CA GLU A 17 22.17 -10.75 38.15
C GLU A 17 21.19 -11.06 37.00
N LEU A 18 21.43 -10.46 35.83
CA LEU A 18 20.67 -10.76 34.61
C LEU A 18 20.83 -12.23 34.21
N VAL A 19 22.06 -12.74 34.17
CA VAL A 19 22.32 -14.13 33.84
C VAL A 19 21.62 -15.05 34.84
N ALA A 20 21.73 -14.78 36.15
CA ALA A 20 21.02 -15.52 37.17
C ALA A 20 19.50 -15.48 36.95
N GLN A 21 18.93 -14.32 36.60
CA GLN A 21 17.51 -14.19 36.30
C GLN A 21 17.10 -15.05 35.09
N ILE A 22 17.90 -15.06 34.02
CA ILE A 22 17.64 -15.88 32.83
C ILE A 22 17.67 -17.37 33.20
N PHE A 23 18.70 -17.82 33.92
CA PHE A 23 18.80 -19.21 34.35
C PHE A 23 17.67 -19.61 35.32
N GLN A 24 17.26 -18.72 36.22
CA GLN A 24 16.14 -18.97 37.14
C GLN A 24 14.82 -19.17 36.39
N ARG A 25 14.61 -18.45 35.28
CA ARG A 25 13.42 -18.64 34.44
C ARG A 25 13.51 -19.86 33.52
N LEU A 26 14.71 -20.25 33.09
CA LEU A 26 14.94 -21.47 32.31
C LEU A 26 14.75 -22.73 33.15
N TYR A 27 15.12 -22.65 34.43
CA TYR A 27 15.04 -23.76 35.38
C TYR A 27 14.23 -23.34 36.62
N PRO A 28 12.89 -23.23 36.52
CA PRO A 28 12.05 -22.73 37.61
C PRO A 28 12.15 -23.55 38.91
N SER A 29 12.45 -24.85 38.79
CA SER A 29 12.59 -25.78 39.92
C SER A 29 13.98 -25.77 40.57
N SER A 30 14.91 -24.95 40.08
CA SER A 30 16.27 -24.84 40.62
C SER A 30 16.42 -23.60 41.50
N LYS A 31 17.31 -23.67 42.49
CA LYS A 31 17.76 -22.51 43.26
C LYS A 31 18.92 -21.85 42.53
N VAL A 32 18.74 -20.62 42.06
CA VAL A 32 19.81 -19.84 41.41
C VAL A 32 20.33 -18.77 42.36
N VAL A 33 21.66 -18.74 42.57
CA VAL A 33 22.31 -17.83 43.52
C VAL A 33 23.46 -17.09 42.83
N VAL A 34 23.47 -15.76 42.93
CA VAL A 34 24.63 -14.92 42.56
C VAL A 34 25.63 -14.95 43.72
N THR A 35 26.90 -15.23 43.45
CA THR A 35 27.94 -15.32 44.48
C THR A 35 28.41 -13.94 44.94
N ARG A 36 29.28 -13.90 45.97
CA ARG A 36 29.83 -12.65 46.50
C ARG A 36 30.88 -12.08 45.55
N PHE A 37 30.98 -10.75 45.51
CA PHE A 37 31.90 -10.02 44.61
C PHE A 37 33.40 -10.24 44.88
N SER A 38 33.77 -10.83 46.03
CA SER A 38 35.15 -11.15 46.40
C SER A 38 35.28 -12.61 46.85
N ASN A 39 36.44 -13.23 46.56
CA ASN A 39 36.80 -14.61 46.90
C ASN A 39 35.89 -15.72 46.31
N ASP A 40 35.28 -15.49 45.15
CA ASP A 40 34.42 -16.45 44.46
C ASP A 40 35.17 -17.48 43.58
N TYR A 41 36.50 -17.41 43.57
CA TYR A 41 37.42 -18.23 42.77
C TYR A 41 37.14 -18.25 41.26
N GLY A 42 36.15 -17.53 40.73
CA GLY A 42 35.71 -17.59 39.32
C GLY A 42 34.36 -18.27 39.06
N VAL A 43 33.46 -18.33 40.05
CA VAL A 43 32.07 -18.75 39.86
C VAL A 43 31.14 -17.60 40.27
N ASP A 44 30.42 -17.01 39.31
CA ASP A 44 29.60 -15.82 39.57
C ASP A 44 28.13 -16.19 39.87
N VAL A 45 27.65 -17.29 39.29
CA VAL A 45 26.28 -17.80 39.51
C VAL A 45 26.32 -19.32 39.71
N LYS A 46 25.56 -19.82 40.70
CA LYS A 46 25.34 -21.25 40.94
C LYS A 46 23.88 -21.59 40.67
N VAL A 47 23.64 -22.61 39.85
CA VAL A 47 22.30 -23.17 39.61
C VAL A 47 22.26 -24.54 40.28
N ILE A 48 21.39 -24.70 41.28
CA ILE A 48 21.32 -25.90 42.11
C ILE A 48 19.95 -26.55 41.91
N SER A 49 19.92 -27.75 41.35
CA SER A 49 18.73 -28.60 41.29
C SER A 49 18.86 -29.78 42.27
N SER A 50 17.83 -30.62 42.35
CA SER A 50 17.85 -31.81 43.21
C SER A 50 18.92 -32.85 42.81
N SER A 51 19.36 -32.84 41.56
CA SER A 51 20.28 -33.85 41.03
C SER A 51 21.59 -33.30 40.47
N LYS A 52 21.69 -31.97 40.26
CA LYS A 52 22.83 -31.35 39.58
C LYS A 52 23.13 -29.96 40.11
N VAL A 53 24.41 -29.61 40.05
CA VAL A 53 24.92 -28.25 40.25
C VAL A 53 25.54 -27.78 38.95
N VAL A 54 25.24 -26.55 38.53
CA VAL A 54 25.88 -25.91 37.38
C VAL A 54 26.58 -24.65 37.83
N TYR A 55 27.88 -24.55 37.53
CA TYR A 55 28.69 -23.37 37.80
C TYR A 55 28.74 -22.45 36.58
N VAL A 56 28.40 -21.19 36.78
CA VAL A 56 28.31 -20.21 35.71
C VAL A 56 29.29 -19.07 35.99
N GLN A 57 30.23 -18.86 35.05
CA GLN A 57 31.11 -17.70 35.04
C GLN A 57 30.60 -16.70 33.99
N CYS A 58 30.37 -15.47 34.41
CA CYS A 58 30.07 -14.34 33.57
C CYS A 58 31.35 -13.58 33.20
N LYS A 59 31.46 -13.17 31.93
CA LYS A 59 32.48 -12.22 31.46
C LYS A 59 31.82 -11.10 30.69
N TYR A 60 31.66 -9.97 31.37
CA TYR A 60 31.08 -8.77 30.80
C TYR A 60 32.16 -7.91 30.12
N TYR A 61 31.94 -7.62 28.83
CA TYR A 61 32.72 -6.69 28.03
C TYR A 61 31.79 -5.65 27.39
N ASN A 62 32.21 -4.39 27.34
CA ASN A 62 31.51 -3.32 26.61
C ASN A 62 31.71 -3.48 25.08
N SER A 63 31.19 -4.56 24.50
CA SER A 63 31.03 -4.87 23.06
C SER A 63 32.20 -5.48 22.26
N LYS A 64 33.46 -5.51 22.74
CA LYS A 64 34.63 -6.00 21.94
C LYS A 64 35.59 -6.98 22.64
N GLY A 65 35.11 -7.77 23.60
CA GLY A 65 35.95 -8.77 24.27
C GLY A 65 35.95 -10.13 23.58
N THR A 66 37.09 -10.83 23.64
CA THR A 66 37.19 -12.26 23.32
C THR A 66 37.57 -13.02 24.57
N VAL A 67 36.74 -13.99 24.98
CA VAL A 67 37.05 -14.92 26.05
C VAL A 67 38.03 -15.96 25.53
N GLY A 68 39.21 -15.99 26.14
CA GLY A 68 40.26 -16.97 25.85
C GLY A 68 40.17 -18.23 26.70
N ARG A 69 40.96 -19.24 26.32
CA ARG A 69 41.13 -20.50 27.03
C ARG A 69 41.36 -20.39 28.55
N PRO A 70 42.13 -19.40 29.08
CA PRO A 70 42.38 -19.30 30.52
C PRO A 70 41.12 -19.19 31.38
N VAL A 71 40.06 -18.56 30.87
CA VAL A 71 38.78 -18.44 31.59
C VAL A 71 38.12 -19.81 31.74
N ILE A 72 38.14 -20.61 30.67
CA ILE A 72 37.57 -21.97 30.66
C ILE A 72 38.37 -22.88 31.61
N GLN A 73 39.70 -22.76 31.60
CA GLN A 73 40.59 -23.50 32.50
C GLN A 73 40.32 -23.17 33.97
N LYS A 74 40.15 -21.88 34.29
CA LYS A 74 39.89 -21.46 35.67
C LYS A 74 38.56 -22.03 36.19
N LEU A 75 37.50 -21.96 35.39
CA LEU A 75 36.21 -22.55 35.77
C LEU A 75 36.32 -24.07 35.94
N HIS A 76 36.96 -24.75 34.98
CA HIS A 76 37.20 -26.19 35.05
C HIS A 76 37.93 -26.62 36.33
N SER A 77 38.98 -25.89 36.74
CA SER A 77 39.73 -26.23 37.95
C SER A 77 38.85 -26.23 39.21
N ILE A 78 37.93 -25.28 39.32
CA ILE A 78 37.00 -25.19 40.46
C ILE A 78 35.95 -26.29 40.38
N MET A 79 35.44 -26.56 39.17
CA MET A 79 34.49 -27.63 38.94
C MET A 79 35.04 -28.99 39.38
N VAL A 80 36.30 -29.30 39.05
CA VAL A 80 36.95 -30.54 39.49
C VAL A 80 37.12 -30.58 41.01
N ALA A 81 37.53 -29.47 41.63
CA ALA A 81 37.68 -29.39 43.08
C ALA A 81 36.36 -29.65 43.82
N ASP A 82 35.24 -29.21 43.25
CA ASP A 82 33.90 -29.33 43.85
C ASP A 82 33.09 -30.53 43.31
N ASN A 83 33.69 -31.43 42.52
CA ASN A 83 33.01 -32.56 41.85
C ASN A 83 31.77 -32.17 41.02
N VAL A 84 31.84 -31.02 40.34
CA VAL A 84 30.80 -30.50 39.43
C VAL A 84 31.13 -30.87 37.98
N THR A 85 30.21 -31.53 37.28
CA THR A 85 30.43 -32.01 35.89
C THR A 85 29.84 -31.10 34.81
N GLU A 86 29.03 -30.10 35.19
CA GLU A 86 28.39 -29.19 34.25
C GLU A 86 28.63 -27.71 34.62
N GLY A 87 29.00 -26.90 33.64
CA GLY A 87 29.28 -25.49 33.82
C GLY A 87 28.88 -24.66 32.61
N ALA A 88 28.86 -23.35 32.75
CA ALA A 88 28.65 -22.43 31.65
C ALA A 88 29.57 -21.22 31.75
N VAL A 89 30.06 -20.74 30.61
CA VAL A 89 30.69 -19.43 30.51
C VAL A 89 29.78 -18.55 29.67
N VAL A 90 29.34 -17.44 30.24
CA VAL A 90 28.42 -16.49 29.62
C VAL A 90 29.15 -15.19 29.38
N THR A 91 29.10 -14.66 28.16
CA THR A 91 29.80 -13.42 27.83
C THR A 91 29.01 -12.52 26.89
N THR A 92 29.20 -11.22 27.04
CA THR A 92 28.74 -10.23 26.03
C THR A 92 29.72 -10.08 24.86
N GLY A 93 30.84 -10.80 24.88
CA GLY A 93 31.83 -10.89 23.81
C GLY A 93 31.69 -12.14 22.95
N LYS A 94 32.82 -12.63 22.44
CA LYS A 94 32.93 -13.89 21.67
C LYS A 94 33.92 -14.85 22.32
N PHE A 95 33.93 -16.11 21.90
CA PHE A 95 34.96 -17.07 22.30
C PHE A 95 36.08 -17.19 21.27
N SER A 96 37.32 -17.33 21.73
CA SER A 96 38.43 -17.70 20.85
C SER A 96 38.29 -19.15 20.40
N LYS A 97 38.87 -19.49 19.25
CA LYS A 97 38.95 -20.89 18.79
C LYS A 97 39.58 -21.79 19.85
N SER A 98 40.65 -21.33 20.50
CA SER A 98 41.30 -22.07 21.58
C SER A 98 40.44 -22.29 22.83
N ALA A 99 39.47 -21.42 23.12
CA ALA A 99 38.52 -21.61 24.22
C ALA A 99 37.48 -22.69 23.85
N ILE A 100 36.97 -22.64 22.62
CA ILE A 100 36.01 -23.62 22.06
C ILE A 100 36.65 -25.00 22.00
N ASP A 101 37.83 -25.12 21.39
CA ASP A 101 38.55 -26.39 21.26
C ASP A 101 38.85 -27.02 22.62
N TYR A 102 39.17 -26.20 23.63
CA TYR A 102 39.43 -26.69 24.97
C TYR A 102 38.17 -27.16 25.70
N ALA A 103 37.05 -26.45 25.58
CA ALA A 103 35.77 -26.88 26.15
C ALA A 103 35.31 -28.22 25.56
N ASN A 104 35.44 -28.40 24.23
CA ASN A 104 35.12 -29.66 23.56
C ASN A 104 36.01 -30.81 24.06
N LYS A 105 37.32 -30.55 24.20
CA LYS A 105 38.27 -31.54 24.73
C LYS A 105 37.93 -31.98 26.16
N LEU A 106 37.42 -31.09 27.00
CA LEU A 106 37.00 -31.43 28.37
C LEU A 106 35.83 -32.42 28.38
N PHE A 107 34.85 -32.19 27.50
CA PHE A 107 33.71 -33.08 27.37
C PHE A 107 34.13 -34.45 26.83
N GLU A 108 34.94 -34.50 25.76
CA GLU A 108 35.38 -35.75 25.14
C GLU A 108 36.26 -36.62 26.06
N LYS A 109 37.09 -36.02 26.91
CA LYS A 109 38.08 -36.75 27.70
C LYS A 109 37.71 -36.99 29.15
N PHE A 110 36.91 -36.10 29.74
CA PHE A 110 36.64 -36.10 31.17
C PHE A 110 35.14 -36.08 31.49
N ASP A 111 34.28 -36.11 30.47
CA ASP A 111 32.82 -35.96 30.62
C ASP A 111 32.41 -34.68 31.39
N ILE A 112 33.23 -33.64 31.29
CA ILE A 112 32.97 -32.32 31.89
C ILE A 112 32.43 -31.39 30.81
N LYS A 113 31.17 -30.98 30.94
CA LYS A 113 30.49 -30.13 29.97
C LYS A 113 30.53 -28.66 30.37
N ILE A 114 31.16 -27.82 29.54
CA ILE A 114 31.11 -26.37 29.70
C ILE A 114 30.38 -25.74 28.51
N HIS A 115 29.19 -25.20 28.77
CA HIS A 115 28.39 -24.48 27.77
C HIS A 115 28.99 -23.10 27.50
N LEU A 116 29.26 -22.80 26.23
CA LEU A 116 29.78 -21.50 25.80
C LEU A 116 28.63 -20.64 25.26
N ILE A 117 28.23 -19.63 26.04
CA ILE A 117 27.09 -18.76 25.71
C ILE A 117 27.62 -17.36 25.40
N ASP A 118 27.81 -17.07 24.12
CA ASP A 118 28.25 -15.76 23.64
C ASP A 118 27.07 -14.78 23.55
N ARG A 119 27.32 -13.54 23.12
CA ARG A 119 26.29 -12.51 23.03
C ARG A 119 25.09 -12.93 22.18
N ASP A 120 25.33 -13.47 20.99
CA ASP A 120 24.26 -13.89 20.07
C ASP A 120 23.43 -15.02 20.70
N SER A 121 24.11 -16.02 21.29
CA SER A 121 23.47 -17.15 21.97
C SER A 121 22.67 -16.71 23.20
N LEU A 122 23.19 -15.74 23.97
CA LEU A 122 22.52 -15.18 25.14
C LEU A 122 21.23 -14.45 24.78
N LYS A 123 21.21 -13.68 23.67
CA LYS A 123 19.99 -13.03 23.15
C LYS A 123 18.92 -14.07 22.80
N VAL A 124 19.32 -15.16 22.13
CA VAL A 124 18.39 -16.25 21.81
C VAL A 124 17.85 -16.90 23.09
N LEU A 125 18.74 -17.24 24.03
CA LEU A 125 18.38 -17.91 25.29
C LEU A 125 17.42 -17.07 26.16
N SER A 126 17.74 -15.79 26.36
CA SER A 126 16.92 -14.85 27.12
C SER A 126 15.53 -14.64 26.50
N SER A 127 15.43 -14.62 25.17
CA SER A 127 14.16 -14.43 24.48
C SER A 127 13.14 -15.55 24.78
N LYS A 128 13.62 -16.79 24.97
CA LYS A 128 12.78 -17.96 25.33
C LYS A 128 12.08 -17.78 26.68
N VAL A 129 12.67 -16.98 27.59
CA VAL A 129 12.14 -16.71 28.93
C VAL A 129 11.53 -15.31 29.07
N GLY A 130 11.22 -14.67 27.93
CA GLY A 130 10.55 -13.38 27.89
C GLY A 130 11.42 -12.20 28.34
N ILE A 131 12.75 -12.36 28.36
CA ILE A 131 13.71 -11.26 28.55
C ILE A 131 14.30 -10.91 27.19
N ILE A 132 14.14 -9.68 26.74
CA ILE A 132 14.67 -9.23 25.46
C ILE A 132 15.89 -8.34 25.70
N LEU A 133 17.04 -8.83 25.27
CA LEU A 133 18.31 -8.14 25.39
C LEU A 133 18.55 -7.23 24.18
N LEU A 134 18.79 -5.96 24.46
CA LEU A 134 19.01 -4.90 23.49
C LEU A 134 20.46 -4.44 23.56
N ASP A 135 21.09 -4.24 22.40
CA ASP A 135 22.38 -3.54 22.33
C ASP A 135 22.16 -2.01 22.32
N GLU A 136 23.22 -1.24 22.51
CA GLU A 136 23.22 0.20 22.24
C GLU A 136 22.74 0.52 20.81
N ASN A 137 23.14 -0.30 19.83
CA ASN A 137 22.68 -0.19 18.44
C ASN A 137 21.19 -0.54 18.24
N ASP A 138 20.51 -1.08 19.26
CA ASP A 138 19.06 -1.34 19.25
C ASP A 138 18.27 -0.19 19.90
N LYS A 139 18.94 0.80 20.51
CA LYS A 139 18.30 2.05 21.01
C LYS A 139 17.74 2.93 19.88
N GLU A 140 18.19 2.71 18.65
CA GLU A 140 17.91 3.55 17.48
C GLU A 140 16.94 2.91 16.47
N ILE A 141 16.08 1.98 16.90
CA ILE A 141 14.97 1.55 16.03
C ILE A 141 13.92 2.67 16.03
N LEU A 142 13.76 3.29 14.88
CA LEU A 142 12.89 4.45 14.71
C LEU A 142 11.58 4.06 14.04
N SER A 143 10.51 4.78 14.37
CA SER A 143 9.21 4.59 13.75
C SER A 143 8.45 5.91 13.67
N PHE A 144 7.37 5.89 12.89
CA PHE A 144 6.40 6.96 12.79
C PHE A 144 5.21 6.65 13.71
N THR A 145 4.64 7.68 14.31
CA THR A 145 3.39 7.54 15.05
C THR A 145 2.25 7.28 14.05
N PRO A 146 1.55 6.13 14.12
CA PRO A 146 0.40 5.89 13.26
C PRO A 146 -0.76 6.80 13.65
N TRP A 147 -1.58 7.16 12.65
CA TRP A 147 -2.85 7.84 12.92
C TRP A 147 -3.80 6.88 13.63
N ASN A 148 -4.71 7.41 14.45
CA ASN A 148 -5.76 6.61 15.05
C ASN A 148 -6.97 6.42 14.10
N LEU A 149 -7.91 5.56 14.49
CA LEU A 149 -9.10 5.26 13.69
C LEU A 149 -9.92 6.52 13.33
N GLN A 150 -10.11 7.45 14.28
CA GLN A 150 -10.92 8.65 14.06
C GLN A 150 -10.25 9.59 13.07
N GLU A 151 -8.95 9.83 13.23
CA GLU A 151 -8.14 10.64 12.31
C GLU A 151 -8.18 10.07 10.89
N MET A 152 -8.01 8.74 10.75
CA MET A 152 -8.05 8.08 9.44
C MET A 152 -9.44 8.10 8.80
N LYS A 153 -10.51 7.89 9.58
CA LYS A 153 -11.88 7.99 9.08
C LYS A 153 -12.18 9.40 8.60
N GLN A 154 -11.76 10.42 9.35
CA GLN A 154 -11.93 11.82 8.97
C GLN A 154 -11.14 12.17 7.71
N PHE A 155 -9.89 11.67 7.58
CA PHE A 155 -9.09 11.83 6.37
C PHE A 155 -9.80 11.25 5.15
N VAL A 156 -10.19 9.97 5.17
CA VAL A 156 -10.85 9.34 4.00
C VAL A 156 -12.17 10.06 3.67
N LYS A 157 -12.98 10.39 4.68
CA LYS A 157 -14.22 11.16 4.52
C LYS A 157 -14.00 12.52 3.87
N SER A 158 -12.91 13.21 4.21
CA SER A 158 -12.57 14.53 3.64
C SER A 158 -12.14 14.47 2.18
N LYS A 159 -11.65 13.31 1.72
CA LYS A 159 -11.07 13.12 0.39
C LYS A 159 -12.08 12.64 -0.65
N ILE A 160 -12.93 11.68 -0.28
CA ILE A 160 -13.94 11.13 -1.20
C ILE A 160 -15.19 12.02 -1.14
N LYS A 161 -15.38 12.88 -2.15
CA LYS A 161 -16.55 13.78 -2.15
C LYS A 161 -17.84 13.02 -2.45
N SER A 162 -18.90 13.40 -1.75
CA SER A 162 -20.26 12.96 -2.00
C SER A 162 -21.20 14.14 -1.80
N TYR A 163 -22.21 14.26 -2.66
CA TYR A 163 -23.29 15.21 -2.46
C TYR A 163 -24.53 14.70 -3.21
N PRO A 164 -25.73 14.76 -2.61
CA PRO A 164 -26.05 15.36 -1.31
C PRO A 164 -25.93 14.40 -0.13
N ILE A 165 -25.72 13.10 -0.36
CA ILE A 165 -25.75 12.07 0.69
C ILE A 165 -24.43 12.07 1.44
N PHE A 166 -24.52 12.03 2.77
CA PHE A 166 -23.34 12.02 3.62
C PHE A 166 -22.58 10.70 3.55
N PHE A 167 -21.24 10.81 3.63
CA PHE A 167 -20.31 9.68 3.62
C PHE A 167 -20.70 8.57 4.62
N ASP A 168 -21.13 8.95 5.84
CA ASP A 168 -21.44 7.99 6.90
C ASP A 168 -22.67 7.11 6.59
N TYR A 169 -23.55 7.54 5.69
CA TYR A 169 -24.66 6.71 5.22
C TYR A 169 -24.24 5.77 4.08
N LEU A 170 -23.30 6.21 3.23
CA LEU A 170 -22.81 5.42 2.08
C LEU A 170 -21.80 4.35 2.49
N VAL A 171 -21.17 4.51 3.65
CA VAL A 171 -20.16 3.59 4.20
C VAL A 171 -20.73 2.84 5.39
N LYS A 172 -21.01 1.55 5.20
CA LYS A 172 -21.58 0.66 6.23
C LYS A 172 -20.58 0.29 7.32
N ALA A 173 -19.30 0.10 6.94
CA ALA A 173 -18.24 -0.25 7.88
C ALA A 173 -16.89 0.32 7.43
N PHE A 174 -16.05 0.65 8.41
CA PHE A 174 -14.70 1.16 8.23
C PHE A 174 -13.77 0.39 9.18
N ASP A 175 -13.18 -0.70 8.68
CA ASP A 175 -12.25 -1.50 9.46
C ASP A 175 -10.84 -0.93 9.25
N TYR A 176 -10.13 -0.59 10.34
CA TYR A 176 -8.80 0.00 10.30
C TYR A 176 -7.82 -0.82 11.12
N ASN A 177 -6.79 -1.35 10.47
CA ASN A 177 -5.71 -2.08 11.12
C ASN A 177 -4.37 -1.44 10.81
N VAL A 178 -3.43 -1.50 11.75
CA VAL A 178 -2.05 -1.03 11.55
C VAL A 178 -1.10 -2.17 11.86
N GLU A 179 -0.23 -2.49 10.90
CA GLU A 179 0.83 -3.47 11.05
C GLU A 179 2.19 -2.78 11.11
N ALA A 180 2.95 -3.10 12.15
CA ALA A 180 4.33 -2.67 12.29
C ALA A 180 5.23 -3.50 11.36
N VAL A 181 5.87 -2.86 10.39
CA VAL A 181 6.72 -3.52 9.40
C VAL A 181 8.19 -3.20 9.64
N PRO A 182 9.02 -4.18 10.06
CA PRO A 182 10.44 -3.97 10.30
C PRO A 182 11.23 -3.94 8.99
N LEU A 183 12.10 -2.96 8.84
CA LEU A 183 12.99 -2.84 7.68
C LEU A 183 14.32 -2.16 8.04
N ILE A 184 15.29 -2.27 7.15
CA ILE A 184 16.59 -1.61 7.24
C ILE A 184 16.72 -0.67 6.05
N TYR A 185 16.90 0.61 6.32
CA TYR A 185 17.27 1.60 5.34
C TYR A 185 18.79 1.62 5.16
N VAL A 186 19.26 1.64 3.92
CA VAL A 186 20.69 1.73 3.58
C VAL A 186 20.87 2.74 2.46
N ARG A 187 21.76 3.71 2.65
CA ARG A 187 22.20 4.63 1.59
C ARG A 187 23.55 4.20 1.04
N ALA A 188 23.55 3.63 -0.15
CA ALA A 188 24.73 3.13 -0.81
C ALA A 188 25.23 4.10 -1.88
N PHE A 189 26.55 4.26 -1.98
CA PHE A 189 27.22 5.18 -2.87
C PHE A 189 28.31 4.47 -3.68
N VAL A 190 28.36 4.74 -4.98
CA VAL A 190 29.44 4.31 -5.88
C VAL A 190 29.93 5.54 -6.61
N ASN A 191 31.24 5.75 -6.61
CA ASN A 191 31.89 6.70 -7.50
C ASN A 191 33.15 6.03 -8.03
N LYS A 192 33.07 5.50 -9.25
CA LYS A 192 34.17 4.75 -9.86
C LYS A 192 34.28 5.07 -11.34
N ASP A 193 35.50 5.43 -11.74
CA ASP A 193 35.86 5.60 -13.13
C ASP A 193 36.46 4.32 -13.70
N CYS A 194 36.05 4.01 -14.92
CA CYS A 194 36.59 2.98 -15.77
C CYS A 194 37.51 3.67 -16.77
N THR A 195 38.79 3.35 -16.72
CA THR A 195 39.83 3.99 -17.53
C THR A 195 40.41 3.02 -18.56
N THR A 196 41.04 3.52 -19.61
CA THR A 196 41.92 2.74 -20.49
C THR A 196 43.22 2.37 -19.77
N SER A 197 44.07 1.54 -20.39
CA SER A 197 45.46 1.31 -19.92
C SER A 197 46.26 2.61 -19.79
N THR A 198 45.95 3.63 -20.61
CA THR A 198 46.58 4.96 -20.59
C THR A 198 45.95 5.94 -19.60
N GLY A 199 45.01 5.49 -18.75
CA GLY A 199 44.37 6.34 -17.74
C GLY A 199 43.23 7.21 -18.25
N ARG A 200 42.90 7.20 -19.55
CA ARG A 200 41.76 7.94 -20.10
C ARG A 200 40.46 7.35 -19.57
N ILE A 201 39.60 8.17 -18.96
CA ILE A 201 38.26 7.75 -18.52
C ILE A 201 37.40 7.44 -19.74
N ILE A 202 36.82 6.24 -19.77
CA ILE A 202 35.88 5.79 -20.80
C ILE A 202 34.45 5.66 -20.27
N HIS A 203 34.30 5.51 -18.94
CA HIS A 203 32.99 5.50 -18.30
C HIS A 203 33.11 5.83 -16.81
N SER A 204 32.21 6.66 -16.31
CA SER A 204 32.10 6.95 -14.87
C SER A 204 30.79 6.40 -14.34
N THR A 205 30.86 5.63 -13.26
CA THR A 205 29.69 5.15 -12.51
C THR A 205 29.56 5.96 -11.24
N LYS A 206 28.56 6.85 -11.21
CA LYS A 206 28.15 7.64 -10.04
C LYS A 206 26.75 7.19 -9.61
N VAL A 207 26.67 6.59 -8.42
CA VAL A 207 25.43 6.07 -7.85
C VAL A 207 25.32 6.62 -6.43
N ASP A 208 24.20 7.25 -6.10
CA ASP A 208 23.79 7.51 -4.71
C ASP A 208 22.39 6.94 -4.59
N LYS A 209 22.27 5.75 -4.00
CA LYS A 209 21.05 4.98 -4.03
C LYS A 209 20.59 4.59 -2.62
N PRO A 210 19.45 5.13 -2.17
CA PRO A 210 18.75 4.62 -1.02
C PRO A 210 18.06 3.28 -1.33
N ILE A 211 18.11 2.35 -0.37
CA ILE A 211 17.57 1.00 -0.46
C ILE A 211 16.84 0.69 0.83
N LEU A 212 15.63 0.12 0.72
CA LEU A 212 14.91 -0.45 1.85
C LEU A 212 15.05 -1.97 1.76
N PHE A 213 15.49 -2.59 2.85
CA PHE A 213 15.59 -4.03 3.00
C PHE A 213 14.52 -4.48 4.00
N VAL A 214 13.47 -5.13 3.51
CA VAL A 214 12.30 -5.49 4.32
C VAL A 214 12.53 -6.83 5.03
N LEU A 215 12.24 -6.89 6.34
CA LEU A 215 12.46 -8.08 7.16
C LEU A 215 11.18 -8.91 7.33
N ASP A 216 11.35 -10.24 7.41
CA ASP A 216 10.35 -11.24 7.82
C ASP A 216 8.89 -10.93 7.43
N ASN A 217 8.03 -10.68 8.44
CA ASN A 217 6.60 -10.42 8.33
C ASN A 217 6.27 -9.24 7.39
N GLY A 218 7.25 -8.38 7.12
CA GLY A 218 7.15 -7.29 6.16
C GLY A 218 7.23 -7.71 4.70
N LYS A 219 7.76 -8.89 4.37
CA LYS A 219 8.00 -9.31 2.97
C LYS A 219 6.76 -9.28 2.09
N LYS A 220 5.57 -9.53 2.66
CA LYS A 220 4.30 -9.38 1.92
C LYS A 220 4.05 -7.95 1.41
N TYR A 221 4.67 -6.95 2.03
CA TYR A 221 4.59 -5.55 1.65
C TYR A 221 5.76 -5.06 0.79
N GLU A 222 6.77 -5.90 0.55
CA GLU A 222 7.99 -5.54 -0.16
C GLU A 222 7.72 -4.98 -1.56
N LYS A 223 6.76 -5.58 -2.29
CA LYS A 223 6.33 -5.11 -3.61
C LYS A 223 5.79 -3.67 -3.57
N TYR A 224 4.92 -3.37 -2.61
CA TYR A 224 4.27 -2.05 -2.49
C TYR A 224 5.26 -0.97 -2.06
N LEU A 225 6.14 -1.29 -1.10
CA LEU A 225 7.19 -0.39 -0.64
C LEU A 225 8.22 -0.13 -1.75
N SER A 226 8.60 -1.15 -2.51
CA SER A 226 9.56 -1.02 -3.60
C SER A 226 9.00 -0.19 -4.77
N ARG A 227 7.71 -0.33 -5.10
CA ARG A 227 7.05 0.48 -6.14
C ARG A 227 7.01 1.97 -5.76
N ASN A 228 6.80 2.28 -4.49
CA ASN A 228 6.68 3.65 -3.97
C ASN A 228 7.98 4.14 -3.31
N LEU A 229 9.12 3.51 -3.60
CA LEU A 229 10.38 3.68 -2.87
C LEU A 229 10.78 5.15 -2.72
N SER A 230 10.72 5.95 -3.79
CA SER A 230 11.09 7.37 -3.73
C SER A 230 10.21 8.17 -2.75
N GLN A 231 8.90 7.90 -2.70
CA GLN A 231 7.98 8.58 -1.78
C GLN A 231 8.19 8.10 -0.35
N VAL A 232 8.31 6.79 -0.13
CA VAL A 232 8.60 6.21 1.19
C VAL A 232 9.91 6.77 1.74
N LEU A 233 10.93 6.87 0.91
CA LEU A 233 12.22 7.45 1.28
C LEU A 233 12.15 8.96 1.49
N GLY A 234 11.36 9.66 0.69
CA GLY A 234 11.07 11.08 0.92
C GLY A 234 10.50 11.28 2.32
N ILE A 235 9.60 10.41 2.78
CA ILE A 235 9.08 10.42 4.15
C ILE A 235 10.22 10.19 5.14
N VAL A 236 10.97 9.09 5.00
CA VAL A 236 12.06 8.74 5.93
C VAL A 236 13.13 9.83 6.04
N LEU A 237 13.53 10.44 4.92
CA LEU A 237 14.61 11.41 4.86
C LEU A 237 14.17 12.84 5.21
N SER A 238 12.92 13.21 4.97
CA SER A 238 12.39 14.55 5.29
C SER A 238 11.71 14.65 6.66
N ASP A 239 11.36 13.52 7.28
CA ASP A 239 10.77 13.44 8.63
C ASP A 239 11.73 12.84 9.66
N SER A 240 13.04 12.90 9.45
CA SER A 240 14.01 12.37 10.43
C SER A 240 13.85 13.01 11.82
N SER A 241 13.41 14.28 11.89
CA SER A 241 13.08 14.98 13.14
C SER A 241 11.79 14.51 13.81
N ASN A 242 10.89 13.86 13.08
CA ASN A 242 9.62 13.32 13.59
C ASN A 242 9.70 11.81 13.87
N LEU A 243 10.85 11.18 13.66
CA LEU A 243 11.08 9.80 14.03
C LEU A 243 11.11 9.68 15.55
N ARG A 244 10.28 8.78 16.08
CA ARG A 244 10.25 8.43 17.50
C ARG A 244 10.85 7.06 17.72
N LYS A 245 11.26 6.80 18.95
CA LYS A 245 11.75 5.49 19.35
C LYS A 245 10.60 4.49 19.26
N PHE A 246 10.78 3.43 18.49
CA PHE A 246 9.73 2.46 18.17
C PHE A 246 9.01 1.92 19.42
N TYR A 247 9.76 1.60 20.49
CA TYR A 247 9.21 1.03 21.71
C TYR A 247 8.29 1.97 22.51
N SER A 248 8.30 3.27 22.26
CA SER A 248 7.36 4.21 22.90
C SER A 248 6.02 4.32 22.18
N ILE A 249 5.89 3.72 20.98
CA ILE A 249 4.72 3.87 20.11
C ILE A 249 3.82 2.63 20.14
N TYR A 250 4.41 1.45 20.26
CA TYR A 250 3.70 0.18 20.10
C TYR A 250 3.58 -0.62 21.40
N PRO A 251 2.53 -1.46 21.55
CA PRO A 251 2.37 -2.30 22.72
C PRO A 251 3.47 -3.37 22.83
N SER A 252 3.70 -3.87 24.04
CA SER A 252 4.84 -4.76 24.35
C SER A 252 4.90 -6.01 23.47
N ASP A 253 3.76 -6.60 23.09
CA ASP A 253 3.75 -7.79 22.23
C ASP A 253 4.23 -7.49 20.81
N THR A 254 3.81 -6.36 20.23
CA THR A 254 4.34 -5.88 18.94
C THR A 254 5.83 -5.59 19.04
N VAL A 255 6.26 -4.95 20.13
CA VAL A 255 7.68 -4.67 20.39
C VAL A 255 8.49 -5.96 20.43
N ARG A 256 8.02 -6.99 21.14
CA ARG A 256 8.68 -8.31 21.20
C ARG A 256 8.84 -8.93 19.81
N LYS A 257 7.76 -8.95 19.01
CA LYS A 257 7.75 -9.52 17.66
C LYS A 257 8.75 -8.81 16.75
N ILE A 258 8.76 -7.48 16.76
CA ILE A 258 9.68 -6.69 15.94
C ILE A 258 11.14 -6.89 16.35
N LEU A 259 11.43 -6.89 17.66
CA LEU A 259 12.80 -7.11 18.14
C LEU A 259 13.32 -8.51 17.77
N SER A 260 12.48 -9.54 17.79
CA SER A 260 12.89 -10.87 17.32
C SER A 260 13.27 -10.87 15.84
N SER A 261 12.57 -10.11 14.98
CA SER A 261 12.95 -9.97 13.57
C SER A 261 14.30 -9.30 13.37
N TYR A 262 14.66 -8.30 14.20
CA TYR A 262 15.99 -7.70 14.14
C TYR A 262 17.09 -8.56 14.75
N ALA A 263 16.79 -9.30 15.82
CA ALA A 263 17.76 -10.16 16.49
C ALA A 263 18.30 -11.27 15.56
N ASN A 264 17.46 -11.77 14.65
CA ASN A 264 17.82 -12.81 13.69
C ASN A 264 18.62 -12.28 12.48
N VAL A 265 18.84 -10.97 12.38
CA VAL A 265 19.42 -10.33 11.19
C VAL A 265 20.72 -9.62 11.55
N LYS A 266 21.83 -10.12 11.01
CA LYS A 266 23.13 -9.45 11.12
C LYS A 266 23.22 -8.34 10.09
N LEU A 267 23.33 -7.09 10.54
CA LEU A 267 23.44 -5.90 9.66
C LEU A 267 24.57 -6.02 8.62
N LYS A 268 25.68 -6.67 9.01
CA LYS A 268 26.82 -6.92 8.12
C LYS A 268 26.44 -7.76 6.91
N ASP A 269 25.57 -8.74 7.10
CA ASP A 269 25.13 -9.65 6.04
C ASP A 269 24.22 -8.91 5.07
N VAL A 270 23.28 -8.10 5.59
CA VAL A 270 22.43 -7.22 4.78
C VAL A 270 23.26 -6.25 3.94
N VAL A 271 24.25 -5.59 4.54
CA VAL A 271 25.16 -4.69 3.83
C VAL A 271 25.96 -5.44 2.76
N SER A 272 26.46 -6.64 3.08
CA SER A 272 27.18 -7.48 2.12
C SER A 272 26.32 -7.83 0.90
N THR A 273 25.08 -8.27 1.13
CA THR A 273 24.10 -8.56 0.08
C THR A 273 23.81 -7.34 -0.78
N ILE A 274 23.59 -6.17 -0.16
CA ILE A 274 23.35 -4.91 -0.89
C ILE A 274 24.54 -4.53 -1.76
N LYS A 275 25.76 -4.58 -1.21
CA LYS A 275 26.98 -4.30 -1.97
C LYS A 275 27.12 -5.25 -3.16
N GLY A 276 26.90 -6.55 -2.96
CA GLY A 276 26.91 -7.54 -4.03
C GLY A 276 25.89 -7.25 -5.13
N ASN A 277 24.66 -6.90 -4.77
CA ASN A 277 23.60 -6.58 -5.72
C ASN A 277 23.90 -5.31 -6.53
N ILE A 278 24.40 -4.25 -5.89
CA ILE A 278 24.83 -3.02 -6.58
C ILE A 278 26.01 -3.32 -7.50
N SER A 279 27.02 -4.05 -7.01
CA SER A 279 28.17 -4.46 -7.80
C SER A 279 27.78 -5.18 -9.08
N LYS A 280 26.90 -6.18 -8.99
CA LYS A 280 26.38 -6.91 -10.15
C LYS A 280 25.59 -5.99 -11.09
N LYS A 281 24.69 -5.16 -10.54
CA LYS A 281 23.80 -4.30 -11.32
C LYS A 281 24.53 -3.23 -12.13
N TYR A 282 25.62 -2.68 -11.62
CA TYR A 282 26.34 -1.57 -12.26
C TYR A 282 27.63 -2.00 -12.97
N THR A 283 28.02 -3.28 -12.86
CA THR A 283 29.06 -3.86 -13.71
C THR A 283 28.54 -4.01 -15.13
N LYS A 284 29.24 -3.45 -16.11
CA LYS A 284 28.85 -3.54 -17.52
C LYS A 284 30.03 -3.48 -18.47
N ILE A 285 29.83 -4.00 -19.67
CA ILE A 285 30.78 -3.86 -20.77
C ILE A 285 30.54 -2.51 -21.44
N VAL A 286 31.59 -1.69 -21.52
CA VAL A 286 31.58 -0.40 -22.20
C VAL A 286 32.37 -0.52 -23.49
N THR A 287 31.75 -0.05 -24.58
CA THR A 287 32.39 0.06 -25.88
C THR A 287 32.98 1.47 -26.04
N TYR A 288 34.23 1.59 -26.49
CA TYR A 288 34.90 2.87 -26.70
C TYR A 288 35.84 2.82 -27.91
N ARG A 289 36.18 3.98 -28.47
CA ARG A 289 37.11 4.10 -29.60
C ARG A 289 38.51 4.46 -29.12
N GLY A 290 39.51 3.68 -29.54
CA GLY A 290 40.93 3.92 -29.26
C GLY A 290 41.50 5.05 -30.11
N ARG A 291 42.72 5.49 -29.80
CA ARG A 291 43.43 6.54 -30.56
C ARG A 291 43.74 6.13 -32.00
N ASN A 292 43.83 4.84 -32.27
CA ASN A 292 43.97 4.22 -33.58
C ASN A 292 42.64 4.04 -34.34
N ASN A 293 41.57 4.71 -33.90
CA ASN A 293 40.22 4.64 -34.48
C ASN A 293 39.51 3.27 -34.39
N VAL A 294 40.13 2.27 -33.72
CA VAL A 294 39.58 0.92 -33.49
C VAL A 294 38.58 0.94 -32.32
N ILE A 295 37.51 0.15 -32.43
CA ILE A 295 36.51 -0.02 -31.38
C ILE A 295 36.93 -1.15 -30.44
N TYR A 296 36.99 -0.84 -29.14
CA TYR A 296 37.33 -1.77 -28.07
C TYR A 296 36.12 -1.97 -27.15
N ARG A 297 36.06 -3.12 -26.50
CA ARG A 297 35.10 -3.43 -25.43
C ARG A 297 35.88 -3.68 -24.15
N LYS A 298 35.49 -3.01 -23.06
CA LYS A 298 36.11 -3.19 -21.74
C LYS A 298 35.04 -3.47 -20.69
N LEU A 299 35.28 -4.47 -19.85
CA LEU A 299 34.46 -4.71 -18.68
C LEU A 299 34.78 -3.66 -17.62
N CYS A 300 33.79 -2.81 -17.31
CA CYS A 300 33.85 -1.85 -16.22
C CYS A 300 33.21 -2.49 -14.99
N GLU A 301 34.03 -3.21 -14.22
CA GLU A 301 33.60 -3.94 -13.03
C GLU A 301 33.43 -3.00 -11.82
N ILE A 302 32.32 -3.16 -11.08
CA ILE A 302 32.10 -2.57 -9.76
C ILE A 302 32.24 -3.67 -8.72
N ARG A 303 33.28 -3.64 -7.88
CA ARG A 303 33.52 -4.63 -6.82
C ARG A 303 32.79 -4.23 -5.54
N PRO A 304 32.44 -5.17 -4.64
CA PRO A 304 31.75 -4.82 -3.39
C PRO A 304 32.49 -3.79 -2.53
N LYS A 305 33.83 -3.75 -2.60
CA LYS A 305 34.66 -2.73 -1.94
C LYS A 305 34.50 -1.31 -2.52
N ASP A 306 34.09 -1.20 -3.78
CA ASP A 306 33.86 0.07 -4.48
C ASP A 306 32.50 0.69 -4.08
N VAL A 307 31.62 -0.09 -3.44
CA VAL A 307 30.33 0.35 -2.90
C VAL A 307 30.52 0.80 -1.44
N LYS A 308 30.39 2.11 -1.22
CA LYS A 308 30.45 2.75 0.11
C LYS A 308 29.04 2.82 0.70
N ILE A 309 28.91 2.58 2.00
CA ILE A 309 27.65 2.81 2.72
C ILE A 309 27.80 4.12 3.49
N LYS A 310 26.92 5.09 3.22
CA LYS A 310 26.93 6.38 3.91
C LYS A 310 26.13 6.34 5.20
N GLU A 311 25.02 5.60 5.18
CA GLU A 311 24.04 5.62 6.25
C GLU A 311 23.31 4.28 6.33
N THR A 312 22.93 3.88 7.54
CA THR A 312 22.10 2.70 7.79
C THR A 312 21.19 2.99 8.97
N LEU A 313 19.87 2.79 8.80
CA LEU A 313 18.87 3.00 9.86
C LEU A 313 18.00 1.75 10.01
N LYS A 314 17.65 1.41 11.25
CA LYS A 314 16.63 0.40 11.56
C LYS A 314 15.28 1.11 11.70
N LEU A 315 14.32 0.77 10.86
CA LEU A 315 13.03 1.45 10.81
C LEU A 315 11.87 0.47 10.95
N VAL A 316 10.86 0.89 11.70
CA VAL A 316 9.55 0.23 11.72
C VAL A 316 8.56 1.16 11.05
N VAL A 317 7.95 0.70 9.97
CA VAL A 317 6.97 1.46 9.22
C VAL A 317 5.56 1.01 9.60
N PRO A 318 4.67 1.90 10.09
CA PRO A 318 3.27 1.59 10.31
C PRO A 318 2.55 1.51 8.96
N ILE A 319 2.29 0.30 8.48
CA ILE A 319 1.43 0.09 7.32
C ILE A 319 0.00 -0.04 7.81
N PHE A 320 -0.85 0.89 7.40
CA PHE A 320 -2.27 0.76 7.64
C PHE A 320 -2.97 -0.01 6.53
N ASP A 321 -4.05 -0.69 6.91
CA ASP A 321 -4.95 -1.43 6.06
C ASP A 321 -6.39 -1.07 6.41
N ILE A 322 -7.04 -0.36 5.50
CA ILE A 322 -8.45 0.03 5.62
C ILE A 322 -9.29 -0.88 4.75
N THR A 323 -10.31 -1.51 5.33
CA THR A 323 -11.41 -2.10 4.58
C THR A 323 -12.64 -1.20 4.67
N LEU A 324 -12.98 -0.59 3.54
CA LEU A 324 -14.13 0.28 3.37
C LEU A 324 -15.29 -0.52 2.78
N ARG A 325 -16.32 -0.80 3.58
CA ARG A 325 -17.54 -1.49 3.10
C ARG A 325 -18.60 -0.45 2.76
N THR A 326 -18.90 -0.30 1.47
CA THR A 326 -19.93 0.63 0.99
C THR A 326 -21.27 -0.08 0.84
N LEU A 327 -22.30 0.65 0.37
CA LEU A 327 -23.59 0.04 0.03
C LEU A 327 -23.47 -1.00 -1.11
N LYS A 328 -22.50 -0.83 -2.03
CA LYS A 328 -22.39 -1.62 -3.27
C LYS A 328 -21.20 -2.58 -3.30
N SER A 329 -20.05 -2.16 -2.78
CA SER A 329 -18.77 -2.85 -2.93
C SER A 329 -17.86 -2.67 -1.71
N ASN A 330 -16.92 -3.60 -1.56
CA ASN A 330 -15.86 -3.50 -0.56
C ASN A 330 -14.58 -3.02 -1.22
N HIS A 331 -13.91 -2.06 -0.60
CA HIS A 331 -12.64 -1.53 -1.07
C HIS A 331 -11.56 -1.67 0.00
N ARG A 332 -10.33 -1.85 -0.44
CA ARG A 332 -9.15 -1.91 0.42
C ARG A 332 -8.22 -0.75 0.12
N ILE A 333 -7.67 -0.14 1.16
CA ILE A 333 -6.68 0.94 1.05
C ILE A 333 -5.51 0.58 1.95
N LEU A 334 -4.34 0.37 1.33
CA LEU A 334 -3.08 0.12 2.00
C LEU A 334 -2.20 1.36 1.90
N GLY A 335 -1.58 1.75 3.01
CA GLY A 335 -0.70 2.91 3.01
C GLY A 335 0.21 3.00 4.22
N ILE A 336 1.00 4.07 4.29
CA ILE A 336 1.90 4.37 5.40
C ILE A 336 1.36 5.57 6.16
N SER A 337 1.24 5.42 7.47
CA SER A 337 0.89 6.52 8.37
C SER A 337 2.11 7.41 8.64
N ARG A 338 1.88 8.72 8.82
CA ARG A 338 2.93 9.72 9.08
C ARG A 338 2.56 10.62 10.24
N GLU A 339 3.52 10.95 11.09
CA GLU A 339 3.28 11.88 12.18
C GLU A 339 3.00 13.29 11.64
N ARG A 340 1.81 13.84 11.95
CA ARG A 340 1.39 15.21 11.60
C ARG A 340 1.40 15.57 10.10
N LYS A 341 1.40 14.58 9.21
CA LYS A 341 1.37 14.75 7.75
C LYS A 341 0.38 13.78 7.12
N LEU A 342 -0.07 14.09 5.90
CA LEU A 342 -1.02 13.24 5.16
C LEU A 342 -0.44 11.83 4.94
N PRO A 343 -1.24 10.77 5.17
CA PRO A 343 -0.81 9.40 4.91
C PRO A 343 -0.46 9.18 3.43
N LEU A 344 0.50 8.29 3.17
CA LEU A 344 0.85 7.90 1.81
C LEU A 344 0.09 6.65 1.42
N ILE A 345 -0.73 6.71 0.36
CA ILE A 345 -1.39 5.54 -0.20
C ILE A 345 -0.36 4.74 -1.00
N LEU A 346 -0.17 3.46 -0.66
CA LEU A 346 0.72 2.55 -1.37
C LEU A 346 -0.01 1.74 -2.44
N HIS A 347 -1.27 1.38 -2.15
CA HIS A 347 -2.12 0.59 -3.03
C HIS A 347 -3.59 0.72 -2.60
N THR A 348 -4.50 0.65 -3.57
CA THR A 348 -5.94 0.58 -3.29
C THR A 348 -6.69 -0.19 -4.38
N THR A 349 -7.84 -0.75 -4.02
CA THR A 349 -8.83 -1.30 -4.96
C THR A 349 -9.87 -0.26 -5.41
N LEU A 350 -9.69 1.00 -5.03
CA LEU A 350 -10.48 2.12 -5.53
C LEU A 350 -10.05 2.49 -6.96
N PRO A 351 -10.89 3.22 -7.72
CA PRO A 351 -10.56 3.62 -9.10
C PRO A 351 -9.30 4.50 -9.25
N SER A 352 -8.81 5.10 -8.17
CA SER A 352 -7.60 5.94 -8.17
C SER A 352 -6.86 5.83 -6.84
N GLU A 353 -5.52 5.87 -6.92
CA GLU A 353 -4.62 5.96 -5.75
C GLU A 353 -4.68 7.36 -5.09
N ASN A 354 -5.12 8.39 -5.84
CA ASN A 354 -5.38 9.72 -5.31
C ASN A 354 -6.85 9.83 -4.87
N LEU A 355 -7.08 9.84 -3.55
CA LEU A 355 -8.42 9.86 -2.98
C LEU A 355 -9.21 11.14 -3.29
N ASP A 356 -8.54 12.28 -3.56
CA ASP A 356 -9.19 13.55 -3.93
C ASP A 356 -9.92 13.46 -5.29
N ASP A 357 -9.50 12.52 -6.13
CA ASP A 357 -10.10 12.22 -7.43
C ASP A 357 -11.32 11.30 -7.34
N LEU A 358 -11.69 10.86 -6.14
CA LEU A 358 -12.81 9.93 -5.95
C LEU A 358 -14.10 10.65 -5.57
N ARG A 359 -15.20 10.10 -6.09
CA ARG A 359 -16.56 10.59 -5.85
C ARG A 359 -17.49 9.42 -5.56
N PHE A 360 -18.48 9.62 -4.71
CA PHE A 360 -19.60 8.68 -4.62
C PHE A 360 -20.68 9.02 -5.66
N CYS A 361 -21.13 8.03 -6.41
CA CYS A 361 -22.40 8.11 -7.11
C CYS A 361 -23.52 8.03 -6.08
N ASN A 362 -24.32 9.09 -5.97
CA ASN A 362 -25.40 9.17 -5.01
C ASN A 362 -26.66 8.42 -5.48
N ALA A 363 -26.69 7.93 -6.72
CA ALA A 363 -27.74 7.07 -7.24
C ALA A 363 -27.46 5.58 -6.97
N CYS A 364 -26.35 5.01 -7.43
CA CYS A 364 -26.05 3.58 -7.22
C CYS A 364 -25.14 3.24 -6.03
N GLY A 365 -24.42 4.23 -5.48
CA GLY A 365 -23.56 4.07 -4.30
C GLY A 365 -22.13 3.64 -4.62
N GLU A 366 -21.77 3.51 -5.90
CA GLU A 366 -20.40 3.21 -6.30
C GLU A 366 -19.44 4.38 -6.06
N ILE A 367 -18.19 4.04 -5.74
CA ILE A 367 -17.10 5.01 -5.76
C ILE A 367 -16.50 5.02 -7.16
N ILE A 368 -16.51 6.19 -7.79
CA ILE A 368 -16.07 6.42 -9.16
C ILE A 368 -14.94 7.45 -9.21
N HIS A 369 -14.19 7.44 -10.31
CA HIS A 369 -13.23 8.51 -10.59
C HIS A 369 -13.97 9.80 -10.99
N LYS A 370 -13.39 10.97 -10.69
CA LYS A 370 -13.99 12.28 -10.99
C LYS A 370 -14.31 12.49 -12.47
N SER A 371 -13.55 11.87 -13.38
CA SER A 371 -13.79 11.95 -14.84
C SER A 371 -15.07 11.23 -15.28
N ASP A 372 -15.56 10.32 -14.45
CA ASP A 372 -16.78 9.53 -14.70
C ASP A 372 -17.95 10.00 -13.83
N SER A 373 -17.70 11.04 -13.02
CA SER A 373 -18.74 11.72 -12.25
C SER A 373 -19.40 12.81 -13.08
N ILE A 374 -20.71 12.91 -12.92
CA ILE A 374 -21.58 13.91 -13.49
C ILE A 374 -22.24 14.65 -12.34
N VAL A 375 -22.26 15.98 -12.43
CA VAL A 375 -22.94 16.85 -11.47
C VAL A 375 -24.29 17.22 -12.07
N CYS A 376 -25.37 16.84 -11.40
CA CYS A 376 -26.73 17.14 -11.84
C CYS A 376 -26.94 18.65 -11.94
N ALA A 377 -27.36 19.14 -13.11
CA ALA A 377 -27.59 20.56 -13.36
C ALA A 377 -28.68 21.18 -12.47
N GLY A 378 -29.70 20.41 -12.10
CA GLY A 378 -30.80 20.91 -11.27
C GLY A 378 -30.44 21.05 -9.79
N CYS A 379 -29.85 20.02 -9.18
CA CYS A 379 -29.67 19.98 -7.72
C CYS A 379 -28.21 19.89 -7.25
N GLY A 380 -27.25 19.68 -8.15
CA GLY A 380 -25.83 19.49 -7.83
C GLY A 380 -25.44 18.07 -7.39
N ALA A 381 -26.39 17.12 -7.34
CA ALA A 381 -26.11 15.73 -6.95
C ALA A 381 -25.02 15.11 -7.84
N ILE A 382 -24.11 14.36 -7.23
CA ILE A 382 -23.03 13.67 -7.93
C ILE A 382 -23.51 12.26 -8.28
N VAL A 383 -23.55 11.93 -9.57
CA VAL A 383 -23.93 10.63 -10.11
C VAL A 383 -22.85 10.13 -11.09
N CYS A 384 -22.84 8.84 -11.44
CA CYS A 384 -21.96 8.34 -12.50
C CYS A 384 -22.61 8.57 -13.88
N LYS A 385 -21.80 8.54 -14.94
CA LYS A 385 -22.29 8.63 -16.33
C LYS A 385 -23.40 7.63 -16.67
N ASN A 386 -23.40 6.44 -16.06
CA ASN A 386 -24.43 5.42 -16.30
C ASN A 386 -25.75 5.71 -15.57
N ASP A 387 -25.71 6.56 -14.53
CA ASP A 387 -26.86 6.93 -13.70
C ASP A 387 -27.30 8.40 -13.92
N SER A 388 -26.70 9.10 -14.89
CA SER A 388 -27.16 10.41 -15.33
C SER A 388 -28.11 10.28 -16.52
N ILE A 389 -29.02 11.25 -16.63
CA ILE A 389 -30.00 11.32 -17.70
C ILE A 389 -29.81 12.63 -18.44
N LYS A 390 -29.48 12.55 -19.74
CA LYS A 390 -29.21 13.71 -20.58
C LYS A 390 -30.51 14.31 -21.13
N TYR A 391 -30.70 15.60 -20.91
CA TYR A 391 -31.84 16.37 -21.43
C TYR A 391 -31.38 17.80 -21.80
N ASP A 392 -31.65 18.26 -23.01
CA ASP A 392 -31.25 19.58 -23.54
C ASP A 392 -29.76 19.94 -23.25
N ASP A 393 -28.86 19.03 -23.61
CA ASP A 393 -27.40 19.14 -23.40
C ASP A 393 -26.91 19.29 -21.97
N GLN A 394 -27.80 19.11 -21.00
CA GLN A 394 -27.48 19.03 -19.58
C GLN A 394 -27.75 17.63 -19.04
N GLU A 395 -27.14 17.32 -17.92
CA GLU A 395 -27.27 16.02 -17.27
C GLU A 395 -28.00 16.17 -15.93
N TYR A 396 -28.93 15.26 -15.67
CA TYR A 396 -29.78 15.28 -14.49
C TYR A 396 -29.71 13.96 -13.74
N CYS A 397 -29.88 14.03 -12.42
CA CYS A 397 -30.20 12.84 -11.64
C CYS A 397 -31.67 12.45 -11.85
N ASP A 398 -32.01 11.21 -11.51
CA ASP A 398 -33.36 10.67 -11.60
C ASP A 398 -34.41 11.52 -10.87
N VAL A 399 -34.08 12.07 -9.71
CA VAL A 399 -35.02 12.90 -8.92
C VAL A 399 -35.32 14.24 -9.62
N CYS A 400 -34.30 14.92 -10.16
CA CYS A 400 -34.51 16.15 -10.92
C CYS A 400 -35.21 15.88 -12.26
N TYR A 401 -34.89 14.76 -12.90
CA TYR A 401 -35.52 14.36 -14.15
C TYR A 401 -37.04 14.17 -14.01
N GLU A 402 -37.49 13.49 -12.95
CA GLU A 402 -38.92 13.38 -12.60
C GLU A 402 -39.51 14.76 -12.21
N LYS A 403 -38.82 15.50 -11.32
CA LYS A 403 -39.36 16.76 -10.78
C LYS A 403 -39.52 17.86 -11.83
N LEU A 404 -38.67 17.88 -12.84
CA LEU A 404 -38.75 18.82 -13.96
C LEU A 404 -39.76 18.35 -15.04
N GLY A 405 -40.43 17.21 -14.85
CA GLY A 405 -41.37 16.65 -15.81
C GLY A 405 -40.71 16.25 -17.13
N PHE A 406 -39.43 15.86 -17.10
CA PHE A 406 -38.74 15.38 -18.31
C PHE A 406 -39.17 13.95 -18.66
N ASN A 407 -39.45 13.12 -17.65
CA ASN A 407 -40.04 11.79 -17.83
C ASN A 407 -41.36 11.85 -18.61
N GLU A 408 -42.31 12.70 -18.20
CA GLU A 408 -43.60 12.84 -18.88
C GLU A 408 -43.46 13.34 -20.32
N ARG A 409 -42.46 14.21 -20.57
CA ARG A 409 -42.14 14.70 -21.92
C ARG A 409 -41.57 13.59 -22.79
N ASP A 410 -40.63 12.81 -22.26
CA ASP A 410 -40.05 11.66 -22.96
C ASP A 410 -41.10 10.56 -23.21
N GLU A 411 -42.04 10.34 -22.30
CA GLU A 411 -43.19 9.45 -22.50
C GLU A 411 -44.10 9.93 -23.63
N LYS A 412 -44.44 11.22 -23.66
CA LYS A 412 -45.22 11.81 -24.76
C LYS A 412 -44.49 11.66 -26.10
N ILE A 413 -43.17 11.86 -26.12
CA ILE A 413 -42.35 11.63 -27.31
C ILE A 413 -42.40 10.16 -27.71
N ALA A 414 -42.15 9.22 -26.80
CA ALA A 414 -42.15 7.79 -27.10
C ALA A 414 -43.51 7.27 -27.57
N HIS A 415 -44.60 7.71 -26.92
CA HIS A 415 -45.97 7.35 -27.26
C HIS A 415 -46.41 7.90 -28.63
N LYS A 416 -46.02 9.13 -28.97
CA LYS A 416 -46.28 9.72 -30.31
C LYS A 416 -45.81 8.81 -31.44
N TYR A 417 -44.78 8.00 -31.21
CA TYR A 417 -44.19 7.09 -32.21
C TYR A 417 -44.42 5.59 -31.90
N ASN A 418 -45.39 5.26 -31.04
CA ASN A 418 -45.70 3.89 -30.60
C ASN A 418 -44.46 3.09 -30.16
N TYR A 419 -43.48 3.73 -29.51
CA TYR A 419 -42.24 3.08 -29.03
C TYR A 419 -41.45 2.32 -30.12
N SER A 420 -41.66 2.59 -31.42
CA SER A 420 -41.11 1.78 -32.51
C SER A 420 -39.98 2.50 -33.26
N LEU A 421 -38.73 2.22 -32.86
CA LEU A 421 -37.53 2.62 -33.63
C LEU A 421 -37.52 2.06 -35.06
N SER A 422 -38.12 0.89 -35.28
CA SER A 422 -38.21 0.27 -36.61
C SER A 422 -39.06 1.08 -37.57
N ARG A 423 -40.20 1.65 -37.12
CA ARG A 423 -41.02 2.56 -37.94
C ARG A 423 -40.28 3.84 -38.32
N LEU A 424 -39.46 4.39 -37.42
CA LEU A 424 -38.63 5.57 -37.69
C LEU A 424 -37.47 5.26 -38.65
N ASN A 425 -36.88 4.06 -38.57
CA ASN A 425 -35.90 3.61 -39.55
C ASN A 425 -36.52 3.53 -40.96
N ILE A 426 -37.72 2.95 -41.06
CA ILE A 426 -38.46 2.87 -42.33
C ILE A 426 -38.82 4.27 -42.84
N ALA A 427 -39.28 5.17 -41.96
CA ALA A 427 -39.61 6.55 -42.33
C ALA A 427 -38.39 7.36 -42.81
N MET A 428 -37.20 7.09 -42.25
CA MET A 428 -35.95 7.71 -42.69
C MET A 428 -35.50 7.19 -44.06
N VAL A 429 -35.54 5.87 -44.29
CA VAL A 429 -35.24 5.30 -45.62
C VAL A 429 -36.19 5.84 -46.68
N LEU A 430 -37.45 6.06 -46.33
CA LEU A 430 -38.47 6.55 -47.25
C LEU A 430 -38.58 8.07 -47.33
N SER A 431 -37.84 8.82 -46.51
CA SER A 431 -37.79 10.29 -46.55
C SER A 431 -37.04 10.86 -47.76
N PHE A 432 -36.31 10.02 -48.51
CA PHE A 432 -35.78 10.37 -49.82
C PHE A 432 -36.87 10.54 -50.88
N ILE A 433 -38.10 10.07 -50.57
CA ILE A 433 -39.29 10.29 -51.38
C ILE A 433 -40.16 11.32 -50.65
N PRO A 434 -40.36 12.54 -51.20
CA PRO A 434 -41.17 13.57 -50.56
C PRO A 434 -42.57 13.07 -50.18
N GLY A 435 -42.97 13.29 -48.92
CA GLY A 435 -44.31 12.96 -48.41
C GLY A 435 -44.50 11.54 -47.85
N PHE A 436 -43.63 10.57 -48.19
CA PHE A 436 -43.75 9.18 -47.71
C PHE A 436 -43.41 9.02 -46.22
N ASN A 437 -42.45 9.78 -45.71
CA ASN A 437 -42.14 9.85 -44.28
C ASN A 437 -43.38 10.22 -43.43
N LEU A 438 -44.19 11.18 -43.91
CA LEU A 438 -45.39 11.66 -43.23
C LEU A 438 -46.53 10.61 -43.22
N MET A 439 -46.61 9.75 -44.24
CA MET A 439 -47.57 8.64 -44.29
C MET A 439 -47.31 7.61 -43.18
N ILE A 440 -46.04 7.27 -42.95
CA ILE A 440 -45.60 6.24 -41.99
C ILE A 440 -45.74 6.73 -40.55
N LEU A 441 -45.46 8.01 -40.32
CA LEU A 441 -45.62 8.66 -39.02
C LEU A 441 -47.09 8.98 -38.65
N LYS A 442 -48.06 8.54 -39.48
CA LYS A 442 -49.51 8.67 -39.26
C LYS A 442 -50.00 10.10 -38.95
N LYS A 443 -49.38 11.16 -39.50
CA LYS A 443 -49.99 12.50 -39.49
C LYS A 443 -51.18 12.53 -40.46
N LYS A 444 -52.40 12.34 -39.94
CA LYS A 444 -53.65 12.14 -40.71
C LYS A 444 -53.91 13.22 -41.79
N SER A 445 -53.53 14.48 -41.57
CA SER A 445 -53.83 15.58 -42.50
C SER A 445 -52.92 15.68 -43.73
N LEU A 446 -51.73 15.05 -43.71
CA LEU A 446 -50.73 15.21 -44.78
C LEU A 446 -50.68 14.06 -45.80
N ARG A 447 -51.50 12.99 -45.62
CA ARG A 447 -51.53 11.85 -46.54
C ARG A 447 -52.01 12.23 -47.94
N PHE A 448 -53.04 13.07 -48.03
CA PHE A 448 -53.56 13.57 -49.30
C PHE A 448 -52.61 14.55 -49.98
N VAL A 449 -51.96 15.42 -49.18
CA VAL A 449 -50.98 16.39 -49.67
C VAL A 449 -49.73 15.69 -50.21
N GLY A 450 -49.24 14.63 -49.55
CA GLY A 450 -48.09 13.85 -50.01
C GLY A 450 -48.35 13.11 -51.32
N ILE A 451 -49.54 12.52 -51.49
CA ILE A 451 -49.93 11.84 -52.73
C ILE A 451 -50.13 12.87 -53.87
N MET A 452 -50.81 14.00 -53.61
CA MET A 452 -50.97 15.08 -54.59
C MET A 452 -49.63 15.67 -55.02
N LEU A 453 -48.70 15.91 -54.08
CA LEU A 453 -47.35 16.36 -54.40
C LEU A 453 -46.57 15.31 -55.19
N LEU A 454 -46.69 14.01 -54.86
CA LEU A 454 -46.05 12.94 -55.64
C LEU A 454 -46.54 12.94 -57.09
N PHE A 455 -47.85 13.09 -57.32
CA PHE A 455 -48.44 13.17 -58.65
C PHE A 455 -48.03 14.45 -59.39
N LEU A 456 -48.06 15.61 -58.73
CA LEU A 456 -47.61 16.88 -59.29
C LEU A 456 -46.11 16.82 -59.69
N MET A 457 -45.32 16.09 -58.91
CA MET A 457 -43.88 15.92 -59.13
C MET A 457 -43.57 14.92 -60.25
N LEU A 458 -44.34 13.83 -60.38
CA LEU A 458 -44.24 12.92 -61.54
C LEU A 458 -44.56 13.68 -62.83
N PHE A 459 -45.53 14.59 -62.78
CA PHE A 459 -45.89 15.46 -63.90
C PHE A 459 -44.75 16.44 -64.24
N LEU A 460 -44.20 17.15 -63.24
CA LEU A 460 -43.09 18.10 -63.43
C LEU A 460 -41.78 17.42 -63.86
N PHE A 461 -41.51 16.18 -63.42
CA PHE A 461 -40.31 15.43 -63.80
C PHE A 461 -40.37 14.96 -65.26
N ALA A 462 -41.57 14.70 -65.78
CA ALA A 462 -41.79 14.36 -67.18
C ALA A 462 -41.52 15.55 -68.12
N GLU A 463 -41.81 16.78 -67.68
CA GLU A 463 -41.60 17.99 -68.47
C GLU A 463 -40.21 18.65 -68.26
N TYR A 464 -39.64 18.61 -67.04
CA TYR A 464 -38.42 19.36 -66.68
C TYR A 464 -37.44 18.57 -65.78
N PRO A 465 -36.86 17.45 -66.24
CA PRO A 465 -36.15 16.49 -65.39
C PRO A 465 -34.93 17.06 -64.65
N LEU A 466 -34.12 17.91 -65.30
CA LEU A 466 -32.91 18.51 -64.71
C LEU A 466 -33.22 19.49 -63.58
N TYR A 467 -34.27 20.31 -63.71
CA TYR A 467 -34.67 21.29 -62.69
C TYR A 467 -35.30 20.60 -61.47
N THR A 468 -36.11 19.56 -61.72
CA THR A 468 -36.69 18.75 -60.64
C THR A 468 -35.63 17.99 -59.84
N LEU A 469 -34.56 17.48 -60.47
CA LEU A 469 -33.45 16.80 -59.79
C LEU A 469 -32.69 17.74 -58.84
N GLN A 470 -32.44 18.98 -59.27
CA GLN A 470 -31.68 19.97 -58.50
C GLN A 470 -32.45 20.46 -57.26
N THR A 471 -33.78 20.60 -57.37
CA THR A 471 -34.68 21.00 -56.28
C THR A 471 -35.08 19.81 -55.37
N TRP A 472 -35.14 18.59 -55.90
CA TRP A 472 -35.34 17.34 -55.15
C TRP A 472 -34.24 17.08 -54.13
N GLY A 473 -32.98 17.25 -54.56
CA GLY A 473 -31.81 16.98 -53.72
C GLY A 473 -31.89 17.77 -52.41
N GLY A 474 -32.26 19.06 -52.48
CA GLY A 474 -32.43 19.90 -51.29
C GLY A 474 -33.59 19.46 -50.38
N CYS A 475 -34.78 19.24 -50.94
CA CYS A 475 -35.98 18.89 -50.14
C CYS A 475 -35.91 17.48 -49.53
N GLY A 476 -35.34 16.52 -50.25
CA GLY A 476 -35.08 15.16 -49.77
C GLY A 476 -34.07 15.15 -48.64
N VAL A 477 -32.98 15.93 -48.75
CA VAL A 477 -31.99 16.08 -47.68
C VAL A 477 -32.60 16.70 -46.42
N ILE A 478 -33.41 17.76 -46.54
CA ILE A 478 -34.10 18.38 -45.38
C ILE A 478 -35.05 17.38 -44.70
N SER A 479 -35.83 16.64 -45.49
CA SER A 479 -36.78 15.64 -44.99
C SER A 479 -36.06 14.47 -44.28
N PHE A 480 -34.93 14.04 -44.83
CA PHE A 480 -34.07 13.03 -44.23
C PHE A 480 -33.43 13.50 -42.93
N LEU A 481 -32.88 14.71 -42.89
CA LEU A 481 -32.31 15.30 -41.67
C LEU A 481 -33.38 15.46 -40.58
N SER A 482 -34.59 15.87 -40.95
CA SER A 482 -35.73 15.94 -40.01
C SER A 482 -36.09 14.56 -39.44
N ALA A 483 -36.20 13.54 -40.28
CA ALA A 483 -36.47 12.17 -39.83
C ALA A 483 -35.33 11.60 -38.96
N LEU A 484 -34.08 11.93 -39.27
CA LEU A 484 -32.90 11.56 -38.49
C LEU A 484 -32.92 12.20 -37.10
N LEU A 485 -33.25 13.50 -37.02
CA LEU A 485 -33.41 14.22 -35.75
C LEU A 485 -34.56 13.66 -34.92
N GLU A 486 -35.71 13.34 -35.54
CA GLU A 486 -36.82 12.71 -34.83
C GLU A 486 -36.46 11.32 -34.29
N ARG A 487 -35.77 10.50 -35.09
CA ARG A 487 -35.26 9.20 -34.61
C ARG A 487 -34.30 9.38 -33.45
N TYR A 488 -33.38 10.33 -33.54
CA TYR A 488 -32.43 10.62 -32.47
C TYR A 488 -33.16 11.01 -31.17
N ARG A 489 -34.15 11.90 -31.25
CA ARG A 489 -34.99 12.31 -30.12
C ARG A 489 -35.73 11.13 -29.48
N VAL A 490 -36.37 10.28 -30.28
CA VAL A 490 -37.11 9.11 -29.76
C VAL A 490 -36.16 8.09 -29.13
N LYS A 491 -35.01 7.83 -29.76
CA LYS A 491 -33.98 6.95 -29.19
C LYS A 491 -33.50 7.45 -27.83
N ASN A 492 -33.22 8.75 -27.71
CA ASN A 492 -32.81 9.36 -26.45
C ASN A 492 -33.90 9.27 -25.40
N ALA A 493 -35.15 9.61 -25.74
CA ALA A 493 -36.29 9.50 -24.83
C ALA A 493 -36.45 8.06 -24.29
N LEU A 494 -36.37 7.05 -25.16
CA LEU A 494 -36.45 5.64 -24.74
C LEU A 494 -35.29 5.23 -23.83
N ASN A 495 -34.07 5.67 -24.15
CA ASN A 495 -32.91 5.42 -23.30
C ASN A 495 -33.04 6.11 -21.93
N ASN A 496 -33.52 7.35 -21.91
CA ASN A 496 -33.75 8.11 -20.68
C ASN A 496 -34.78 7.41 -19.79
N LEU A 497 -35.92 7.00 -20.36
CA LEU A 497 -36.97 6.26 -19.64
C LEU A 497 -36.46 4.90 -19.11
N ALA A 498 -35.66 4.18 -19.89
CA ALA A 498 -35.06 2.91 -19.44
C ALA A 498 -34.10 3.13 -18.25
N THR A 499 -33.23 4.14 -18.33
CA THR A 499 -32.34 4.53 -17.23
C THR A 499 -33.14 4.97 -16.01
N PHE A 500 -34.16 5.80 -16.20
CA PHE A 500 -35.03 6.28 -15.13
C PHE A 500 -35.74 5.12 -14.40
N SER A 501 -36.39 4.21 -15.14
CA SER A 501 -37.10 3.06 -14.58
C SER A 501 -36.17 2.16 -13.74
N ARG A 502 -34.93 1.94 -14.20
CA ARG A 502 -33.90 1.25 -13.42
C ARG A 502 -33.58 2.00 -12.12
N LEU A 503 -33.40 3.32 -12.21
CA LEU A 503 -33.03 4.16 -11.07
C LEU A 503 -34.14 4.29 -10.04
N GLU A 504 -35.42 4.28 -10.43
CA GLU A 504 -36.52 4.27 -9.46
C GLU A 504 -36.42 3.12 -8.45
N GLN A 505 -35.91 1.97 -8.89
CA GLN A 505 -35.77 0.78 -8.05
C GLN A 505 -34.53 0.81 -7.15
N ILE A 506 -33.41 1.40 -7.60
CA ILE A 506 -32.11 1.28 -6.92
C ILE A 506 -31.60 2.59 -6.32
N SER A 507 -32.11 3.74 -6.77
CA SER A 507 -31.53 5.05 -6.47
C SER A 507 -31.51 5.35 -4.98
N ILE A 508 -30.31 5.57 -4.46
CA ILE A 508 -30.09 5.91 -3.06
C ILE A 508 -30.56 7.35 -2.80
N LEU A 509 -30.53 8.24 -3.80
CA LEU A 509 -31.13 9.59 -3.69
C LEU A 509 -32.59 9.53 -3.23
N ARG A 510 -33.34 8.51 -3.69
CA ARG A 510 -34.74 8.30 -3.30
C ARG A 510 -34.87 7.67 -1.91
N LYS A 511 -33.96 6.77 -1.56
CA LYS A 511 -34.03 5.94 -0.33
C LYS A 511 -33.37 6.57 0.90
N ALA A 512 -32.37 7.44 0.72
CA ALA A 512 -31.57 7.98 1.80
C ALA A 512 -32.42 8.80 2.80
N PRO A 513 -32.34 8.56 4.12
CA PRO A 513 -33.06 9.33 5.15
C PRO A 513 -32.81 10.84 5.09
N VAL A 514 -33.77 11.65 5.57
CA VAL A 514 -33.72 13.14 5.47
C VAL A 514 -32.59 13.74 6.31
N ASP A 515 -32.24 13.09 7.41
CA ASP A 515 -31.14 13.42 8.31
C ASP A 515 -29.76 13.07 7.72
N MET A 516 -29.71 12.16 6.73
CA MET A 516 -28.48 11.69 6.06
C MET A 516 -28.15 12.41 4.74
N ILE A 517 -28.88 13.48 4.44
CA ILE A 517 -28.71 14.32 3.25
C ILE A 517 -28.49 15.78 3.63
N ASP A 518 -27.75 16.49 2.77
CA ASP A 518 -27.52 17.92 2.93
C ASP A 518 -28.85 18.70 3.07
N LYS A 519 -28.88 19.66 4.00
CA LYS A 519 -30.07 20.47 4.30
C LYS A 519 -30.63 21.17 3.07
N LYS A 520 -29.75 21.67 2.18
CA LYS A 520 -30.15 22.35 0.94
C LYS A 520 -30.88 21.41 -0.01
N TRP A 521 -30.58 20.11 0.06
CA TRP A 521 -31.21 19.11 -0.79
C TRP A 521 -32.56 18.61 -0.26
N ARG A 522 -32.90 18.88 1.01
CA ARG A 522 -34.16 18.40 1.62
C ARG A 522 -35.42 18.87 0.89
N TRP A 523 -35.40 20.03 0.23
CA TRP A 523 -36.52 20.51 -0.60
C TRP A 523 -36.81 19.58 -1.80
N TYR A 524 -35.79 18.92 -2.35
CA TYR A 524 -35.97 17.95 -3.43
C TYR A 524 -36.68 16.68 -2.96
N LYS A 525 -36.64 16.37 -1.67
CA LYS A 525 -37.27 15.18 -1.08
C LYS A 525 -38.70 15.42 -0.56
N LYS A 526 -39.07 16.66 -0.25
CA LYS A 526 -40.34 17.00 0.43
C LYS A 526 -41.62 16.95 -0.44
N VAL A 527 -41.52 16.79 -1.76
CA VAL A 527 -42.69 16.95 -2.66
C VAL A 527 -43.28 15.59 -3.09
N LYS A 528 -43.36 14.63 -2.17
CA LYS A 528 -44.10 13.37 -2.37
C LYS A 528 -45.06 13.05 -1.22
N ASN A 529 -45.54 14.09 -0.55
CA ASN A 529 -46.73 14.06 0.29
C ASN A 529 -47.76 15.03 -0.27
#